data_AF-A0A8T7E2X9-F1
#
_entry.id   AF-A0A8T7E2X9-F1
#
_cell.length_a   1.000
_cell.length_b   1.000
_cell.length_c   1.000
_cell.angle_alpha   90.00
_cell.angle_beta   90.00
_cell.angle_gamma   90.00
#
_symmetry.space_group_name_H-M   'P 1'
#
loop_
_entity.id
_entity.type
_entity.pdbx_description
1 polymer ?
#
loop_
_entity_poly.entity_id
_entity_poly.type
_entity_poly.pdbx_seq_one_letter_code
_entity_poly.pdbx_strand_id
1 'polypeptide(L)'
;ILEPGDALAYAGEHGFVADADPEGLAVRHGAAALLQGIPVGGGVGVGRAAFNRPDADDMLRNGDPVVFIGVETSPELLPVMQKAAALVTMRGGASSHAAVVARQLGTPCVVGVGKPIVDNTLRAGEDVRSGDMLTVDGDSGRLYPGDASERVDILTDHERRLRQWAAEADR
;
A
#
# COMPACT_ATOMS: atom_id res chain seq x y z
N ILE A 1 -21.33 9.17 -28.09
CA ILE A 1 -19.86 9.15 -27.91
C ILE A 1 -19.58 10.35 -27.02
N LEU A 2 -19.04 10.13 -25.82
CA LEU A 2 -18.72 11.22 -24.89
C LEU A 2 -17.61 12.09 -25.48
N GLU A 3 -17.69 13.41 -25.26
CA GLU A 3 -16.58 14.31 -25.58
C GLU A 3 -15.37 13.99 -24.68
N PRO A 4 -14.13 14.24 -25.12
CA PRO A 4 -12.93 13.87 -24.37
C PRO A 4 -12.86 14.43 -22.94
N GLY A 5 -13.33 15.67 -22.74
CA GLY A 5 -13.42 16.29 -21.41
C GLY A 5 -14.42 15.60 -20.50
N ASP A 6 -15.59 15.24 -21.04
CA ASP A 6 -16.64 14.53 -20.32
C ASP A 6 -16.25 13.08 -20.01
N ALA A 7 -15.46 12.44 -20.89
CA ALA A 7 -14.93 11.11 -20.67
C ALA A 7 -13.93 11.06 -19.50
N LEU A 8 -13.13 12.12 -19.33
CA LEU A 8 -12.17 12.23 -18.22
C LEU A 8 -12.90 12.43 -16.89
N ALA A 9 -13.91 13.31 -16.86
CA ALA A 9 -14.76 13.52 -15.69
C ALA A 9 -15.53 12.23 -15.33
N TYR A 10 -16.11 11.57 -16.33
CA TYR A 10 -16.83 10.31 -16.15
C TYR A 10 -15.94 9.19 -15.60
N ALA A 11 -14.72 9.03 -16.12
CA ALA A 11 -13.76 8.04 -15.64
C ALA A 11 -13.36 8.28 -14.18
N GLY A 12 -13.11 9.53 -13.80
CA GLY A 12 -12.82 9.91 -12.41
C GLY A 12 -14.01 9.70 -11.47
N GLU A 13 -15.23 10.07 -11.89
CA GLU A 13 -16.46 9.87 -11.11
C GLU A 13 -16.86 8.39 -10.95
N HIS A 14 -16.47 7.54 -11.91
CA HIS A 14 -16.82 6.12 -11.94
C HIS A 14 -15.65 5.19 -11.54
N GLY A 15 -14.58 5.75 -10.97
CA GLY A 15 -13.51 4.99 -10.35
C GLY A 15 -12.62 4.21 -11.34
N PHE A 16 -12.54 4.61 -12.60
CA PHE A 16 -11.54 4.11 -13.55
C PHE A 16 -10.20 4.78 -13.25
N VAL A 17 -9.62 4.43 -12.11
CA VAL A 17 -8.22 4.71 -11.81
C VAL A 17 -7.41 3.58 -12.43
N ALA A 18 -6.35 3.90 -13.17
CA ALA A 18 -5.35 2.88 -13.51
C ALA A 18 -4.86 2.19 -12.22
N ASP A 19 -4.20 1.04 -12.34
CA ASP A 19 -3.50 0.27 -11.28
C ASP A 19 -2.40 1.07 -10.52
N ALA A 20 -2.49 2.39 -10.50
CA ALA A 20 -1.58 3.31 -9.90
C ALA A 20 -1.96 3.53 -8.44
N ASP A 21 -0.94 3.48 -7.58
CA ASP A 21 -0.98 3.91 -6.20
C ASP A 21 -1.86 5.17 -6.03
N PRO A 22 -2.96 5.12 -5.25
CA PRO A 22 -3.86 6.26 -5.09
C PRO A 22 -3.17 7.50 -4.51
N GLU A 23 -2.01 7.35 -3.86
CA GLU A 23 -1.24 8.45 -3.28
C GLU A 23 -0.13 8.98 -4.21
N GLY A 24 0.19 8.25 -5.29
CA GLY A 24 1.28 8.55 -6.19
C GLY A 24 2.65 8.42 -5.54
N LEU A 25 2.81 7.43 -4.67
CA LEU A 25 4.08 7.10 -4.06
C LEU A 25 4.81 6.05 -4.89
N ALA A 26 6.13 6.18 -4.92
CA ALA A 26 7.05 5.16 -5.40
C ALA A 26 8.18 5.01 -4.39
N VAL A 27 8.84 3.85 -4.38
CA VAL A 27 10.03 3.68 -3.56
C VAL A 27 11.24 4.31 -4.24
N ARG A 28 11.99 5.10 -3.47
CA ARG A 28 13.23 5.75 -3.92
C ARG A 28 14.22 4.73 -4.49
N HIS A 29 14.81 5.09 -5.62
CA HIS A 29 15.88 4.30 -6.22
C HIS A 29 17.05 4.07 -5.25
N GLY A 30 17.47 2.81 -5.12
CA GLY A 30 18.61 2.42 -4.29
C GLY A 30 18.28 2.15 -2.82
N ALA A 31 17.01 2.26 -2.40
CA ALA A 31 16.58 1.85 -1.07
C ALA A 31 16.88 0.36 -0.81
N ALA A 32 17.45 0.06 0.34
CA ALA A 32 17.77 -1.31 0.75
C ALA A 32 16.56 -1.95 1.43
N ALA A 33 16.04 -3.02 0.85
CA ALA A 33 14.91 -3.75 1.42
C ALA A 33 15.34 -4.56 2.65
N LEU A 34 14.54 -4.49 3.72
CA LEU A 34 14.65 -5.35 4.89
C LEU A 34 14.27 -6.79 4.55
N LEU A 35 13.15 -6.94 3.86
CA LEU A 35 12.51 -8.21 3.57
C LEU A 35 11.78 -8.15 2.22
N GLN A 36 11.50 -9.34 1.69
CA GLN A 36 10.68 -9.52 0.51
C GLN A 36 9.73 -10.70 0.72
N GLY A 37 8.48 -10.54 0.26
CA GLY A 37 7.45 -11.56 0.24
C GLY A 37 6.73 -11.59 -1.10
N ILE A 38 5.47 -12.00 -1.08
CA ILE A 38 4.62 -12.08 -2.27
C ILE A 38 3.88 -10.74 -2.42
N PRO A 39 4.03 -10.04 -3.56
CA PRO A 39 3.34 -8.78 -3.82
C PRO A 39 1.82 -8.97 -3.95
N VAL A 40 1.06 -8.13 -3.26
CA VAL A 40 -0.40 -8.09 -3.27
C VAL A 40 -0.89 -6.64 -3.11
N GLY A 41 -2.04 -6.30 -3.69
CA GLY A 41 -2.71 -5.02 -3.40
C GLY A 41 -2.12 -3.78 -4.08
N GLY A 42 -0.92 -3.88 -4.67
CA GLY A 42 -0.28 -2.83 -5.47
C GLY A 42 0.03 -1.54 -4.70
N GLY A 43 0.88 -0.67 -5.25
CA GLY A 43 1.20 0.63 -4.67
C GLY A 43 2.12 0.61 -3.44
N VAL A 44 2.35 1.79 -2.87
CA VAL A 44 3.30 2.01 -1.76
C VAL A 44 2.58 2.58 -0.54
N GLY A 45 2.72 1.90 0.59
CA GLY A 45 2.20 2.37 1.87
C GLY A 45 3.32 2.72 2.84
N VAL A 46 3.23 3.87 3.50
CA VAL A 46 4.19 4.32 4.51
C VAL A 46 3.48 4.51 5.84
N GLY A 47 4.02 3.96 6.92
CA GLY A 47 3.43 4.14 8.24
C GLY A 47 4.19 3.46 9.37
N ARG A 48 3.66 3.64 10.58
CA ARG A 48 4.21 3.04 11.80
C ARG A 48 3.83 1.57 11.89
N ALA A 49 4.82 0.73 12.20
CA ALA A 49 4.62 -0.69 12.40
C ALA A 49 3.72 -0.94 13.62
N ALA A 50 2.67 -1.75 13.44
CA ALA A 50 1.83 -2.24 14.54
C ALA A 50 1.72 -3.77 14.45
N PHE A 51 1.95 -4.45 15.58
CA PHE A 51 1.96 -5.92 15.65
C PHE A 51 0.71 -6.53 16.26
N ASN A 52 -0.14 -5.68 16.85
CA ASN A 52 -1.37 -6.08 17.50
C ASN A 52 -2.42 -4.99 17.28
N ARG A 53 -3.69 -5.36 17.50
CA ARG A 53 -4.82 -4.48 17.29
C ARG A 53 -4.83 -3.25 18.21
N PRO A 54 -4.60 -3.37 19.53
CA PRO A 54 -4.52 -2.21 20.41
C PRO A 54 -3.55 -1.14 19.90
N ASP A 55 -2.32 -1.53 19.56
CA ASP A 55 -1.31 -0.58 19.05
C ASP A 55 -1.77 0.08 17.74
N ALA A 56 -2.35 -0.70 16.83
CA ALA A 56 -2.87 -0.18 15.56
C ALA A 56 -4.04 0.80 15.77
N ASP A 57 -5.00 0.44 16.62
CA ASP A 57 -6.15 1.29 16.94
C ASP A 57 -5.69 2.59 17.63
N ASP A 58 -4.68 2.54 18.50
CA ASP A 58 -4.10 3.70 19.17
C ASP A 58 -3.40 4.64 18.17
N MET A 59 -2.58 4.11 17.28
CA MET A 59 -1.92 4.88 16.22
C MET A 59 -2.93 5.53 15.28
N LEU A 60 -3.93 4.77 14.81
CA LEU A 60 -5.00 5.28 13.95
C LEU A 60 -5.81 6.38 14.64
N ARG A 61 -6.09 6.25 15.95
CA ARG A 61 -6.78 7.31 16.72
C ARG A 61 -5.95 8.59 16.84
N ASN A 62 -4.62 8.48 16.87
CA ASN A 62 -3.71 9.61 16.89
C ASN A 62 -3.47 10.22 15.50
N GLY A 63 -4.01 9.60 14.44
CA GLY A 63 -3.82 10.03 13.05
C GLY A 63 -2.48 9.59 12.46
N ASP A 64 -1.74 8.70 13.12
CA ASP A 64 -0.55 8.10 12.55
C ASP A 64 -0.96 7.06 11.48
N PRO A 65 -0.36 7.09 10.27
CA PRO A 65 -0.55 6.02 9.30
C PRO A 65 0.04 4.72 9.84
N VAL A 66 -0.63 3.60 9.58
CA VAL A 66 -0.28 2.30 10.17
C VAL A 66 0.11 1.27 9.12
N VAL A 67 1.22 0.58 9.37
CA VAL A 67 1.59 -0.66 8.69
C VAL A 67 1.30 -1.81 9.66
N PHE A 68 0.25 -2.58 9.41
CA PHE A 68 -0.09 -3.71 10.28
C PHE A 68 0.71 -4.95 9.88
N ILE A 69 1.44 -5.53 10.84
CA ILE A 69 2.32 -6.68 10.65
C ILE A 69 1.84 -7.83 11.53
N GLY A 70 1.38 -8.91 10.92
CA GLY A 70 0.87 -10.08 11.64
C GLY A 70 1.44 -11.40 11.12
N VAL A 71 1.23 -12.48 11.86
CA VAL A 71 1.52 -13.83 11.33
C VAL A 71 0.52 -14.16 10.22
N GLU A 72 -0.76 -13.92 10.50
CA GLU A 72 -1.90 -14.03 9.60
C GLU A 72 -2.89 -12.90 9.92
N THR A 73 -3.87 -12.68 9.06
CA THR A 73 -4.99 -11.77 9.32
C THR A 73 -6.23 -12.53 9.75
N SER A 74 -7.11 -11.89 10.50
CA SER A 74 -8.43 -12.40 10.89
C SER A 74 -9.53 -11.38 10.55
N PRO A 75 -10.80 -11.79 10.37
CA PRO A 75 -11.90 -10.87 10.08
C PRO A 75 -12.11 -9.78 11.14
N GLU A 76 -11.72 -10.03 12.38
CA GLU A 76 -11.82 -9.05 13.48
C GLU A 76 -10.89 -7.84 13.29
N LEU A 77 -9.85 -7.98 12.45
CA LEU A 77 -8.91 -6.93 12.08
C LEU A 77 -9.40 -6.09 10.91
N LEU A 78 -10.55 -6.41 10.29
CA LEU A 78 -11.07 -5.68 9.13
C LEU A 78 -11.13 -4.15 9.32
N PRO A 79 -11.57 -3.61 10.48
CA PRO A 79 -11.57 -2.16 10.70
C PRO A 79 -10.17 -1.52 10.68
N VAL A 80 -9.15 -2.26 11.12
CA VAL A 80 -7.74 -1.84 11.05
C VAL A 80 -7.27 -1.93 9.61
N MET A 81 -7.56 -3.04 8.93
CA MET A 81 -7.15 -3.27 7.53
C MET A 81 -7.70 -2.20 6.59
N GLN A 82 -8.92 -1.73 6.81
CA GLN A 82 -9.54 -0.65 6.02
C GLN A 82 -8.84 0.71 6.16
N LYS A 83 -8.09 0.93 7.24
CA LYS A 83 -7.46 2.21 7.56
C LYS A 83 -5.94 2.16 7.52
N ALA A 84 -5.37 0.96 7.41
CA ALA A 84 -3.93 0.76 7.34
C ALA A 84 -3.38 1.30 6.02
N ALA A 85 -2.22 1.92 6.08
CA ALA A 85 -1.45 2.33 4.91
C ALA A 85 -0.87 1.11 4.18
N ALA A 86 -0.52 0.05 4.92
CA ALA A 86 -0.13 -1.23 4.32
C ALA A 86 -0.35 -2.42 5.26
N LEU A 87 -0.38 -3.61 4.67
CA LEU A 87 -0.51 -4.88 5.37
C LEU A 87 0.69 -5.79 5.09
N VAL A 88 1.19 -6.45 6.13
CA VAL A 88 2.28 -7.41 6.02
C VAL A 88 1.92 -8.68 6.78
N THR A 89 2.02 -9.84 6.13
CA THR A 89 1.85 -11.13 6.80
C THR A 89 3.07 -12.02 6.70
N MET A 90 3.41 -12.70 7.79
CA MET A 90 4.51 -13.66 7.80
C MET A 90 4.15 -14.94 7.06
N ARG A 91 2.87 -15.34 7.11
CA ARG A 91 2.32 -16.52 6.44
C ARG A 91 1.20 -16.13 5.48
N GLY A 92 0.87 -17.07 4.60
CA GLY A 92 -0.15 -16.91 3.58
C GLY A 92 0.45 -16.79 2.18
N GLY A 93 -0.31 -17.25 1.19
CA GLY A 93 0.01 -17.10 -0.23
C GLY A 93 -0.83 -16.02 -0.91
N ALA A 94 -0.67 -15.91 -2.23
CA ALA A 94 -1.40 -14.96 -3.07
C ALA A 94 -2.94 -15.13 -3.05
N SER A 95 -3.46 -16.25 -2.54
CA SER A 95 -4.90 -16.54 -2.37
C SER A 95 -5.34 -16.59 -0.91
N SER A 96 -4.49 -16.16 0.03
CA SER A 96 -4.83 -16.11 1.46
C SER A 96 -5.90 -15.05 1.76
N HIS A 97 -6.53 -15.15 2.94
CA HIS A 97 -7.49 -14.15 3.41
C HIS A 97 -6.93 -12.73 3.33
N ALA A 98 -5.72 -12.52 3.84
CA ALA A 98 -5.02 -11.24 3.78
C ALA A 98 -4.91 -10.71 2.34
N ALA A 99 -4.54 -11.60 1.41
CA ALA A 99 -4.33 -11.23 0.02
C ALA A 99 -5.63 -10.85 -0.69
N VAL A 100 -6.71 -11.59 -0.45
CA VAL A 100 -8.03 -11.31 -1.05
C VAL A 100 -8.59 -9.98 -0.52
N VAL A 101 -8.55 -9.79 0.80
CA VAL A 101 -9.08 -8.58 1.44
C VAL A 101 -8.26 -7.36 1.02
N ALA A 102 -6.93 -7.43 1.01
CA ALA A 102 -6.08 -6.32 0.59
C ALA A 102 -6.38 -5.83 -0.83
N ARG A 103 -6.56 -6.76 -1.79
CA ARG A 103 -6.94 -6.41 -3.17
C ARG A 103 -8.31 -5.75 -3.24
N GLN A 104 -9.27 -6.23 -2.45
CA GLN A 104 -10.60 -5.64 -2.42
C GLN A 104 -10.61 -4.23 -1.82
N LEU A 105 -9.70 -3.96 -0.87
CA LEU A 105 -9.54 -2.66 -0.23
C LEU A 105 -8.62 -1.71 -1.00
N GLY A 106 -7.86 -2.19 -1.98
CA GLY A 106 -6.81 -1.40 -2.65
C GLY A 106 -5.65 -1.04 -1.71
N THR A 107 -5.41 -1.84 -0.67
CA THR A 107 -4.36 -1.58 0.32
C THR A 107 -3.07 -2.29 -0.09
N PRO A 108 -1.93 -1.59 -0.15
CA PRO A 108 -0.62 -2.20 -0.37
C PRO A 108 -0.38 -3.35 0.60
N CYS A 109 0.02 -4.52 0.08
CA CYS A 109 0.09 -5.73 0.89
C CYS A 109 1.23 -6.66 0.47
N VAL A 110 1.95 -7.17 1.47
CA VAL A 110 2.99 -8.18 1.26
C VAL A 110 2.72 -9.38 2.13
N VAL A 111 2.47 -10.52 1.52
CA VAL A 111 2.14 -11.75 2.24
C VAL A 111 3.28 -12.76 2.18
N GLY A 112 3.34 -13.65 3.17
CA GLY A 112 4.28 -14.77 3.16
C GLY A 112 5.75 -14.35 3.27
N VAL A 113 6.04 -13.31 4.05
CA VAL A 113 7.41 -12.81 4.26
C VAL A 113 8.34 -13.84 4.93
N GLY A 114 7.78 -14.81 5.65
CA GLY A 114 8.52 -15.98 6.15
C GLY A 114 9.48 -15.69 7.31
N LYS A 115 9.37 -14.55 7.98
CA LYS A 115 10.17 -14.21 9.17
C LYS A 115 9.36 -14.38 10.47
N PRO A 116 10.03 -14.70 11.59
CA PRO A 116 9.36 -14.79 12.88
C PRO A 116 9.16 -13.39 13.47
N ILE A 117 8.02 -13.23 14.14
CA ILE A 117 7.77 -12.14 15.09
C ILE A 117 7.95 -12.74 16.48
N VAL A 118 8.82 -12.13 17.29
CA VAL A 118 9.08 -12.53 18.67
C VAL A 118 8.93 -11.29 19.55
N ASP A 119 8.06 -11.35 20.56
CA ASP A 119 7.76 -10.23 21.47
C ASP A 119 7.45 -8.91 20.73
N ASN A 120 6.51 -8.96 19.76
CA ASN A 120 6.13 -7.82 18.91
C ASN A 120 7.32 -7.16 18.19
N THR A 121 8.37 -7.93 17.92
CA THR A 121 9.55 -7.49 17.17
C THR A 121 9.75 -8.39 15.96
N LEU A 122 9.80 -7.78 14.78
CA LEU A 122 10.14 -8.47 13.53
C LEU A 122 11.65 -8.42 13.33
N ARG A 123 12.27 -9.59 13.12
CA ARG A 123 13.73 -9.72 12.90
C ARG A 123 14.05 -9.70 11.41
N ALA A 124 14.61 -8.59 10.93
CA ALA A 124 14.66 -8.26 9.51
C ALA A 124 16.00 -7.60 9.09
N GLY A 125 17.14 -8.22 9.44
CA GLY A 125 18.45 -7.58 9.33
C GLY A 125 18.66 -6.59 10.48
N GLU A 126 17.79 -5.59 10.57
CA GLU A 126 17.55 -4.81 11.80
C GLU A 126 16.23 -5.23 12.48
N ASP A 127 16.11 -4.90 13.77
CA ASP A 127 14.91 -5.17 14.55
C ASP A 127 13.86 -4.09 14.28
N VAL A 128 12.67 -4.50 13.86
CA VAL A 128 11.51 -3.61 13.70
C VAL A 128 10.57 -3.80 14.88
N ARG A 129 10.23 -2.70 15.55
CA ARG A 129 9.37 -2.64 16.74
C ARG A 129 8.12 -1.81 16.48
N SER A 130 7.14 -1.96 17.37
CA SER A 130 5.91 -1.17 17.31
C SER A 130 6.23 0.33 17.33
N GLY A 131 5.67 1.09 16.39
CA GLY A 131 5.89 2.53 16.23
C GLY A 131 7.00 2.92 15.26
N ASP A 132 7.86 1.98 14.84
CA ASP A 132 8.91 2.24 13.86
C ASP A 132 8.30 2.55 12.49
N MET A 133 8.85 3.54 11.80
CA MET A 133 8.38 3.91 10.46
C MET A 133 8.86 2.87 9.45
N LEU A 134 7.97 2.45 8.55
CA LEU A 134 8.25 1.52 7.46
C LEU A 134 7.61 1.99 6.16
N THR A 135 8.23 1.57 5.06
CA THR A 135 7.67 1.66 3.72
C THR A 135 7.44 0.26 3.18
N VAL A 136 6.26 0.02 2.64
CA VAL A 136 5.85 -1.25 2.05
C VAL A 136 5.51 -1.01 0.60
N ASP A 137 6.17 -1.76 -0.29
CA ASP A 137 5.93 -1.76 -1.72
C ASP A 137 5.15 -3.03 -2.08
N GLY A 138 3.85 -2.85 -2.31
CA GLY A 138 2.91 -3.89 -2.70
C GLY A 138 3.12 -4.39 -4.12
N ASP A 139 3.82 -3.64 -4.99
CA ASP A 139 4.10 -4.03 -6.37
C ASP A 139 5.31 -4.97 -6.46
N SER A 140 6.40 -4.63 -5.76
CA SER A 140 7.60 -5.47 -5.73
C SER A 140 7.60 -6.50 -4.60
N GLY A 141 6.70 -6.35 -3.62
CA GLY A 141 6.59 -7.22 -2.47
C GLY A 141 7.69 -6.97 -1.43
N ARG A 142 8.22 -5.75 -1.35
CA ARG A 142 9.38 -5.41 -0.52
C ARG A 142 9.04 -4.48 0.62
N LEU A 143 9.79 -4.60 1.70
CA LEU A 143 9.68 -3.77 2.89
C LEU A 143 10.99 -3.02 3.10
N TYR A 144 10.91 -1.76 3.49
CA TYR A 144 12.05 -0.87 3.69
C TYR A 144 11.97 -0.18 5.05
N PRO A 145 13.11 0.11 5.69
CA PRO A 145 13.12 0.84 6.94
C PRO A 145 12.84 2.33 6.69
N GLY A 146 12.11 2.96 7.60
CA GLY A 146 11.80 4.38 7.53
C GLY A 146 10.85 4.74 6.39
N ASP A 147 10.83 6.03 6.08
CA ASP A 147 10.17 6.56 4.89
C ASP A 147 11.15 6.53 3.71
N ALA A 148 11.01 5.50 2.88
CA ALA A 148 11.76 5.31 1.64
C ALA A 148 10.93 5.74 0.41
N SER A 149 9.80 6.41 0.62
CA SER A 149 8.91 6.82 -0.46
C SER A 149 9.33 8.16 -1.09
N GLU A 150 8.91 8.35 -2.33
CA GLU A 150 8.91 9.63 -3.04
C GLU A 150 7.60 9.81 -3.78
N ARG A 151 7.11 11.05 -3.84
CA ARG A 151 5.96 11.37 -4.69
C ARG A 151 6.41 11.41 -6.14
N VAL A 152 5.70 10.67 -6.97
CA VAL A 152 5.85 10.66 -8.42
C VAL A 152 4.55 11.11 -9.07
N ASP A 153 4.66 11.94 -10.10
CA ASP A 153 3.54 12.29 -10.95
C ASP A 153 3.21 11.10 -11.85
N ILE A 154 2.41 10.18 -11.32
CA ILE A 154 1.76 9.11 -12.08
C ILE A 154 0.62 9.70 -12.90
N LEU A 155 0.98 10.40 -13.97
CA LEU A 155 0.10 10.51 -15.12
C LEU A 155 0.29 9.23 -15.94
N THR A 156 -0.77 8.44 -16.08
CA THR A 156 -0.76 7.33 -17.04
C THR A 156 -0.69 7.90 -18.45
N ASP A 157 -0.12 7.14 -19.40
CA ASP A 157 -0.05 7.61 -20.79
C ASP A 157 -1.43 7.87 -21.39
N HIS A 158 -2.45 7.15 -20.92
CA HIS A 158 -3.83 7.37 -21.33
C HIS A 158 -4.37 8.70 -20.80
N GLU A 159 -4.19 9.02 -19.51
CA GLU A 159 -4.58 10.32 -18.95
C GLU A 159 -3.80 11.47 -19.58
N ARG A 160 -2.51 11.26 -19.86
CA ARG A 160 -1.66 12.22 -20.57
C ARG A 160 -2.23 12.53 -21.96
N ARG A 161 -2.62 11.48 -22.71
CA ARG A 161 -3.25 11.63 -24.03
C ARG A 161 -4.62 12.28 -23.96
N LEU A 162 -5.46 11.89 -23.00
CA LEU A 162 -6.80 12.46 -22.84
C LEU A 162 -6.72 13.95 -22.50
N ARG A 163 -5.81 14.35 -21.59
CA ARG A 163 -5.55 15.77 -21.29
C ARG A 163 -4.99 16.52 -22.50
N GLN A 164 -4.09 15.90 -23.25
CA GLN A 164 -3.57 16.48 -24.49
C GLN A 164 -4.70 16.76 -25.50
N TRP A 165 -5.57 15.79 -25.76
CA TRP A 165 -6.70 15.96 -26.68
C TRP A 165 -7.69 17.00 -26.21
N ALA A 166 -8.00 17.08 -24.91
CA ALA A 166 -8.86 18.12 -24.36
C ALA A 166 -8.28 19.53 -24.61
N ALA A 167 -6.98 19.73 -24.42
CA ALA A 167 -6.31 21.01 -24.68
C ALA A 167 -6.15 21.35 -26.19
N GLU A 168 -6.28 20.35 -27.07
CA GLU A 168 -6.32 20.54 -28.52
C GLU A 168 -7.73 20.91 -29.01
N ALA A 169 -8.79 20.43 -28.35
CA ALA A 169 -10.18 20.71 -28.70
C ALA A 169 -10.67 22.11 -28.25
N ASP A 170 -10.11 22.65 -27.16
CA ASP A 170 -10.41 24.01 -26.66
C ASP A 170 -9.71 25.14 -27.46
N ARG A 171 -8.95 24.80 -28.50
CA ARG A 171 -8.25 25.74 -29.41
C ARG A 171 -8.98 25.90 -30.74
#